data_AF-A0A968DNG5-F1
#
_entry.id   AF-A0A968DNG5-F1
#
_cell.length_a   1.000
_cell.length_b   1.000
_cell.length_c   1.000
_cell.angle_alpha   90.00
_cell.angle_beta   90.00
_cell.angle_gamma   90.00
#
_symmetry.space_group_name_H-M   'P 1'
#
loop_
_entity.id
_entity.type
_entity.pdbx_description
1 polymer ?
#
loop_
_entity_poly.entity_id
_entity_poly.type
_entity_poly.pdbx_seq_one_letter_code
_entity_poly.pdbx_strand_id
1 'polypeptide(L)'
;MAPSYDEMYYYESTSSDISKIRVTVQDVKVNGVTGVAADYVYLEAGVKVDRYYVLNDGVQLNPGHNLISYSSTGAETSTTGGVTSASNHDVELYWEFLEGAEYYELEWCWVDNYDQTAGDIDLSDWDFRHHSTRVRVSNNHYRLPLVYAKGYLVYRVRGVGVFGVGNEDKLRYGAWSYEGNASDKVSNWPDYVEIGYAHEGDDMNWNYQATYAEEGKKKEVVSYHDGTLRGRQTVTRLNSDKHAVIGEQIYDNEGRQALQILPVP
;
A
#
# COMPACT_ATOMS: atom_id res chain seq x y z
N MET A 1 -12.31 43.25 -11.91
CA MET A 1 -12.74 41.85 -12.09
C MET A 1 -12.99 41.66 -13.58
N ALA A 2 -12.04 41.05 -14.29
CA ALA A 2 -12.26 40.67 -15.68
C ALA A 2 -13.10 39.38 -15.69
N PRO A 3 -14.15 39.27 -16.52
CA PRO A 3 -14.86 38.03 -16.69
C PRO A 3 -13.97 37.04 -17.45
N SER A 4 -13.54 35.94 -16.81
CA SER A 4 -12.95 34.81 -17.52
C SER A 4 -14.09 34.02 -18.16
N TYR A 5 -14.24 34.15 -19.48
CA TYR A 5 -15.02 33.21 -20.27
C TYR A 5 -14.09 32.05 -20.62
N ASP A 6 -14.18 30.98 -19.84
CA ASP A 6 -13.37 29.78 -20.03
C ASP A 6 -14.17 28.78 -20.89
N GLU A 7 -14.12 28.98 -22.21
CA GLU A 7 -14.64 27.98 -23.16
C GLU A 7 -13.54 26.96 -23.46
N MET A 8 -13.61 25.80 -22.78
CA MET A 8 -12.74 24.66 -23.07
C MET A 8 -13.32 23.80 -24.19
N TYR A 9 -12.52 23.58 -25.24
CA TYR A 9 -12.84 22.69 -26.35
C TYR A 9 -12.00 21.41 -26.24
N TYR A 10 -12.67 20.25 -26.17
CA TYR A 10 -12.02 18.94 -26.08
C TYR A 10 -11.93 18.28 -27.45
N TYR A 11 -10.79 17.63 -27.71
CA TYR A 11 -10.60 16.76 -28.87
C TYR A 11 -10.06 15.41 -28.38
N GLU A 12 -10.86 14.36 -28.58
CA GLU A 12 -10.48 12.99 -28.24
C GLU A 12 -9.95 12.27 -29.49
N SER A 13 -8.85 11.55 -29.35
CA SER A 13 -8.23 10.75 -30.41
C SER A 13 -7.89 9.38 -29.86
N THR A 14 -8.35 8.32 -30.52
CA THR A 14 -8.13 6.91 -30.13
C THR A 14 -6.99 6.25 -30.92
N SER A 15 -6.17 7.02 -31.64
CA SER A 15 -5.07 6.50 -32.46
C SER A 15 -3.79 6.30 -31.62
N SER A 16 -3.06 5.23 -31.93
CA SER A 16 -1.72 4.91 -31.39
C SER A 16 -0.62 5.86 -31.85
N ASP A 17 -0.93 6.87 -32.65
CA ASP A 17 0.06 7.73 -33.30
C ASP A 17 0.39 8.99 -32.49
N ILE A 18 1.61 9.51 -32.70
CA ILE A 18 2.06 10.78 -32.15
C ILE A 18 1.15 11.89 -32.69
N SER A 19 0.26 12.39 -31.84
CA SER A 19 -0.66 13.47 -32.18
C SER A 19 0.01 14.83 -31.97
N LYS A 20 0.03 15.67 -33.01
CA LYS A 20 0.52 17.05 -32.95
C LYS A 20 -0.67 18.01 -33.01
N ILE A 21 -0.92 18.72 -31.91
CA ILE A 21 -1.94 19.77 -31.87
C ILE A 21 -1.26 21.10 -32.20
N ARG A 22 -1.82 21.83 -33.17
CA ARG A 22 -1.41 23.21 -33.50
C ARG A 22 -2.63 24.11 -33.37
N VAL A 23 -2.56 25.06 -32.44
CA VAL A 23 -3.55 26.12 -32.31
C VAL A 23 -3.09 27.31 -33.15
N THR A 24 -4.01 27.91 -33.92
CA THR A 24 -3.73 29.11 -34.71
C THR A 24 -4.95 30.01 -34.62
N VAL A 25 -4.75 31.25 -34.16
CA VAL A 25 -5.80 32.26 -34.12
C VAL A 25 -6.04 32.73 -35.56
N GLN A 26 -7.24 32.45 -36.08
CA GLN A 26 -7.59 32.82 -37.46
C GLN A 26 -8.12 34.25 -37.56
N ASP A 27 -8.90 34.69 -36.59
CA ASP A 27 -9.47 36.03 -36.53
C ASP A 27 -9.75 36.42 -35.08
N VAL A 28 -9.70 37.71 -34.79
CA VAL A 28 -10.09 38.28 -33.49
C VAL A 28 -11.20 39.27 -33.77
N LYS A 29 -12.40 39.02 -33.26
CA LYS A 29 -13.55 39.92 -33.45
C LYS A 29 -13.92 40.61 -32.15
N VAL A 30 -14.00 41.93 -32.18
CA VAL A 30 -14.53 42.75 -31.10
C VAL A 30 -15.88 43.29 -31.55
N ASN A 31 -16.96 42.94 -30.86
CA ASN A 31 -18.34 43.30 -31.23
C ASN A 31 -18.72 42.93 -32.68
N GLY A 32 -18.25 41.77 -33.17
CA GLY A 32 -18.58 41.26 -34.50
C GLY A 32 -17.74 41.83 -35.65
N VAL A 33 -16.80 42.74 -35.36
CA VAL A 33 -15.88 43.33 -36.35
C VAL A 33 -14.47 42.83 -36.10
N THR A 34 -13.76 42.44 -37.16
CA THR A 34 -12.34 42.05 -37.10
C THR A 34 -11.50 43.18 -36.49
N GLY A 35 -10.74 42.85 -35.46
CA GLY A 35 -9.94 43.76 -34.66
C GLY A 35 -8.64 43.11 -34.20
N VAL A 36 -7.88 43.82 -33.37
CA VAL A 36 -6.61 43.34 -32.79
C VAL A 36 -6.88 42.84 -31.38
N ALA A 37 -6.25 41.73 -30.98
CA ALA A 37 -6.34 41.24 -29.61
C ALA A 37 -5.80 42.29 -28.62
N ALA A 38 -6.47 42.44 -27.48
CA ALA A 38 -6.00 43.32 -26.41
C ALA A 38 -4.76 42.70 -25.72
N ASP A 39 -3.86 43.55 -25.20
CA ASP A 39 -2.57 43.16 -24.60
C ASP A 39 -2.68 42.18 -23.41
N TYR A 40 -3.86 42.03 -22.83
CA TYR A 40 -4.13 41.15 -21.68
C TYR A 40 -4.92 39.88 -22.05
N VAL A 41 -5.06 39.56 -23.33
CA VAL A 41 -5.70 38.33 -23.79
C VAL A 41 -4.61 37.32 -24.14
N TYR A 42 -4.60 36.19 -23.46
CA TYR A 42 -3.74 35.06 -23.77
C TYR A 42 -4.59 33.81 -23.98
N LEU A 43 -4.07 32.91 -24.80
CA LEU A 43 -4.63 31.57 -25.00
C LEU A 43 -3.65 30.57 -24.41
N GLU A 44 -4.16 29.70 -23.56
CA GLU A 44 -3.41 28.57 -23.03
C GLU A 44 -3.93 27.30 -23.70
N ALA A 45 -3.01 26.46 -24.17
CA ALA A 45 -3.33 25.15 -24.71
C ALA A 45 -2.61 24.10 -23.88
N GLY A 46 -3.39 23.20 -23.28
CA GLY A 46 -2.88 22.02 -22.58
C GLY A 46 -3.15 20.76 -23.39
N VAL A 47 -2.26 19.77 -23.27
CA VAL A 47 -2.52 18.41 -23.76
C VAL A 47 -2.53 17.49 -22.56
N LYS A 48 -3.66 16.83 -22.31
CA LYS A 48 -3.75 15.70 -21.39
C LYS A 48 -3.79 14.42 -22.23
N VAL A 49 -2.86 13.50 -21.97
CA VAL A 49 -2.83 12.20 -22.64
C VAL A 49 -2.91 11.13 -21.56
N ASP A 50 -4.00 10.37 -21.58
CA ASP A 50 -4.14 9.16 -20.77
C ASP A 50 -3.82 7.97 -21.71
N ARG A 51 -2.85 7.14 -21.33
CA ARG A 51 -2.43 5.97 -22.12
C ARG A 51 -2.68 4.71 -21.32
N TYR A 52 -3.36 3.75 -21.95
CA TYR A 52 -3.59 2.43 -21.40
C TYR A 52 -2.79 1.39 -22.17
N TYR A 53 -2.04 0.57 -21.45
CA TYR A 53 -1.34 -0.57 -22.01
C TYR A 53 -2.07 -1.84 -21.60
N VAL A 54 -2.17 -2.80 -22.52
CA VAL A 54 -2.73 -4.11 -22.17
C VAL A 54 -1.77 -4.79 -21.21
N LEU A 55 -2.29 -5.29 -20.09
CA LEU A 55 -1.48 -6.00 -19.10
C LEU A 55 -0.73 -7.18 -19.73
N ASN A 56 0.58 -7.25 -19.50
CA ASN A 56 1.38 -8.42 -19.83
C ASN A 56 1.14 -9.53 -18.78
N ASP A 57 0.04 -10.26 -18.92
CA ASP A 57 -0.45 -11.23 -17.95
C ASP A 57 0.27 -12.58 -17.94
N GLY A 58 1.19 -12.80 -18.88
CA GLY A 58 2.03 -14.00 -18.95
C GLY A 58 3.32 -13.91 -18.12
N VAL A 59 3.63 -12.74 -17.54
CA VAL A 59 4.82 -12.55 -16.70
C VAL A 59 4.46 -12.79 -15.23
N GLN A 60 5.15 -13.74 -14.63
CA GLN A 60 5.08 -13.99 -13.19
C GLN A 60 6.06 -13.06 -12.47
N LEU A 61 5.56 -12.31 -11.49
CA LEU A 61 6.37 -11.43 -10.64
C LEU A 61 7.20 -12.25 -9.64
N ASN A 62 8.36 -11.73 -9.26
CA ASN A 62 9.23 -12.35 -8.25
C ASN A 62 9.44 -11.35 -7.10
N PRO A 63 8.47 -11.27 -6.17
CA PRO A 63 8.54 -10.29 -5.10
C PRO A 63 9.70 -10.60 -4.14
N GLY A 64 10.04 -9.62 -3.32
CA GLY A 64 11.05 -9.73 -2.28
C GLY A 64 10.66 -8.93 -1.06
N HIS A 65 11.50 -8.99 -0.04
CA HIS A 65 11.29 -8.22 1.17
C HIS A 65 12.58 -7.64 1.73
N ASN A 66 12.43 -6.52 2.42
CA ASN A 66 13.44 -5.91 3.27
C ASN A 66 12.86 -5.71 4.67
N LEU A 67 13.70 -5.91 5.67
CA LEU A 67 13.42 -5.47 7.03
C LEU A 67 13.90 -4.05 7.20
N ILE A 68 13.01 -3.20 7.72
CA ILE A 68 13.25 -1.79 7.93
C ILE A 68 13.43 -1.53 9.42
N SER A 69 14.45 -0.76 9.75
CA SER A 69 14.80 -0.36 11.11
C SER A 69 15.04 1.15 11.15
N TYR A 70 14.78 1.77 12.29
CA TYR A 70 14.96 3.20 12.50
C TYR A 70 15.96 3.44 13.64
N SER A 71 16.94 4.31 13.41
CA SER A 71 17.80 4.81 14.48
C SER A 71 17.04 5.77 15.39
N SER A 72 17.63 6.12 16.54
CA SER A 72 17.11 7.17 17.43
C SER A 72 17.01 8.55 16.77
N THR A 73 17.70 8.77 15.66
CA THR A 73 17.62 10.01 14.86
C THR A 73 16.62 9.90 13.72
N GLY A 74 15.87 8.79 13.62
CA GLY A 74 14.93 8.52 12.54
C GLY A 74 15.59 8.09 11.23
N ALA A 75 16.88 7.76 11.23
CA ALA A 75 17.55 7.29 10.02
C ALA A 75 17.14 5.85 9.72
N GLU A 76 16.69 5.61 8.50
CA GLU A 76 16.23 4.29 8.05
C GLU A 76 17.42 3.40 7.65
N THR A 77 17.39 2.15 8.07
CA THR A 77 18.32 1.10 7.62
C THR A 77 17.53 -0.11 7.13
N SER A 78 17.91 -0.62 5.96
CA SER A 78 17.29 -1.77 5.29
C SER A 78 18.24 -2.97 5.34
N THR A 79 17.72 -4.13 5.73
CA THR A 79 18.44 -5.41 5.79
C THR A 79 17.60 -6.54 5.22
N THR A 80 18.21 -7.61 4.72
CA THR A 80 17.49 -8.79 4.21
C THR A 80 17.50 -9.92 5.25
N GLY A 81 16.52 -10.82 5.18
CA GLY A 81 16.43 -12.03 6.00
C GLY A 81 15.22 -12.03 6.93
N GLY A 82 15.23 -12.95 7.91
CA GLY A 82 14.18 -13.06 8.92
C GLY A 82 14.32 -12.05 10.06
N VAL A 83 13.21 -11.78 10.74
CA VAL A 83 13.16 -10.92 11.93
C VAL A 83 13.81 -11.66 13.09
N THR A 84 14.94 -11.15 13.57
CA THR A 84 15.73 -11.83 14.61
C THR A 84 15.88 -11.00 15.89
N SER A 85 15.36 -9.77 15.91
CA SER A 85 15.44 -8.88 17.07
C SER A 85 14.35 -7.81 17.05
N ALA A 86 14.15 -7.14 18.19
CA ALA A 86 13.27 -5.98 18.33
C ALA A 86 13.69 -4.74 17.50
N SER A 87 14.85 -4.77 16.83
CA SER A 87 15.33 -3.62 16.07
C SER A 87 14.66 -3.47 14.69
N ASN A 88 13.97 -4.52 14.22
CA ASN A 88 13.18 -4.48 13.00
C ASN A 88 11.78 -3.95 13.33
N HIS A 89 11.33 -2.94 12.57
CA HIS A 89 10.07 -2.23 12.84
C HIS A 89 9.01 -2.49 11.77
N ASP A 90 9.43 -2.53 10.50
CA ASP A 90 8.54 -2.81 9.37
C ASP A 90 9.19 -3.85 8.43
N VAL A 91 8.34 -4.57 7.69
CA VAL A 91 8.70 -5.36 6.52
C VAL A 91 8.23 -4.59 5.29
N GLU A 92 9.16 -4.24 4.42
CA GLU A 92 8.86 -3.70 3.10
C GLU A 92 8.84 -4.84 2.08
N LEU A 93 7.65 -5.14 1.55
CA LEU A 93 7.49 -6.04 0.42
C LEU A 93 7.64 -5.24 -0.86
N TYR A 94 8.37 -5.75 -1.85
CA TYR A 94 8.60 -5.07 -3.12
C TYR A 94 8.56 -6.06 -4.29
N TRP A 95 8.34 -5.57 -5.50
CA TRP A 95 8.28 -6.38 -6.72
C TRP A 95 8.64 -5.56 -7.96
N GLU A 96 8.90 -6.22 -9.08
CA GLU A 96 9.27 -5.55 -10.32
C GLU A 96 8.09 -4.80 -10.95
N PHE A 97 8.42 -3.80 -11.78
CA PHE A 97 7.43 -3.14 -12.62
C PHE A 97 6.89 -4.10 -13.68
N LEU A 98 5.56 -4.17 -13.79
CA LEU A 98 4.86 -4.91 -14.83
C LEU A 98 4.20 -3.96 -15.81
N GLU A 99 4.53 -4.09 -17.09
CA GLU A 99 3.95 -3.27 -18.15
C GLU A 99 2.44 -3.50 -18.27
N GLY A 100 1.68 -2.40 -18.30
CA GLY A 100 0.21 -2.42 -18.33
C GLY A 100 -0.47 -2.74 -17.00
N ALA A 101 0.28 -2.85 -15.90
CA ALA A 101 -0.31 -2.85 -14.56
C ALA A 101 -0.64 -1.42 -14.14
N GLU A 102 -1.92 -1.16 -13.88
CA GLU A 102 -2.42 0.09 -13.28
C GLU A 102 -2.30 0.03 -11.75
N TYR A 103 -2.49 -1.17 -11.20
CA TYR A 103 -2.35 -1.47 -9.78
C TYR A 103 -1.72 -2.84 -9.59
N TYR A 104 -1.32 -3.12 -8.36
CA TYR A 104 -0.93 -4.43 -7.89
C TYR A 104 -1.86 -4.86 -6.77
N GLU A 105 -2.27 -6.12 -6.80
CA GLU A 105 -2.91 -6.74 -5.66
C GLU A 105 -1.85 -7.53 -4.90
N LEU A 106 -1.62 -7.10 -3.65
CA LEU A 106 -0.74 -7.77 -2.70
C LEU A 106 -1.62 -8.52 -1.71
N GLU A 107 -1.27 -9.77 -1.46
CA GLU A 107 -1.95 -10.64 -0.52
C GLU A 107 -0.95 -11.28 0.42
N TRP A 108 -1.27 -11.33 1.71
CA TRP A 108 -0.44 -12.01 2.70
C TRP A 108 -1.26 -12.69 3.77
N CYS A 109 -0.68 -13.72 4.37
CA CYS A 109 -1.19 -14.38 5.56
C CYS A 109 -0.05 -14.58 6.56
N TRP A 110 -0.39 -14.63 7.84
CA TRP A 110 0.54 -14.97 8.90
C TRP A 110 0.14 -16.32 9.48
N VAL A 111 1.13 -17.17 9.73
CA VAL A 111 0.97 -18.48 10.38
C VAL A 111 1.98 -18.61 11.50
N ASP A 112 1.59 -19.09 12.67
CA ASP A 112 2.49 -19.21 13.82
C ASP A 112 3.52 -20.33 13.63
N ASN A 113 4.67 -20.22 14.32
CA ASN A 113 5.75 -21.21 14.24
C ASN A 113 6.34 -21.59 15.61
N TYR A 114 5.57 -21.53 16.69
CA TYR A 114 6.09 -21.77 18.05
C TYR A 114 6.68 -23.16 18.22
N ASP A 115 6.05 -24.18 17.64
CA ASP A 115 6.46 -25.60 17.78
C ASP A 115 6.72 -26.28 16.42
N GLN A 116 6.74 -25.52 15.32
CA GLN A 116 6.77 -26.06 13.96
C GLN A 116 7.73 -25.27 13.07
N THR A 117 8.35 -25.95 12.10
CA THR A 117 9.12 -25.29 11.05
C THR A 117 8.26 -25.09 9.81
N ALA A 118 8.73 -24.27 8.86
CA ALA A 118 8.04 -24.04 7.59
C ALA A 118 7.71 -25.34 6.81
N GLY A 119 8.49 -26.41 7.01
CA GLY A 119 8.27 -27.73 6.39
C GLY A 119 7.25 -28.60 7.11
N ASP A 120 6.67 -28.13 8.21
CA ASP A 120 5.66 -28.85 9.00
C ASP A 120 4.26 -28.27 8.81
N ILE A 121 4.18 -26.97 8.54
CA ILE A 121 2.94 -26.18 8.45
C ILE A 121 2.36 -26.26 7.04
N ASP A 122 1.17 -26.83 6.91
CA ASP A 122 0.41 -26.83 5.66
C ASP A 122 -0.09 -25.42 5.33
N LEU A 123 0.11 -24.98 4.09
CA LEU A 123 -0.38 -23.69 3.58
C LEU A 123 -0.73 -23.81 2.11
N SER A 124 -2.02 -23.80 1.82
CA SER A 124 -2.56 -23.99 0.47
C SER A 124 -3.11 -22.70 -0.13
N ASP A 125 -3.45 -22.71 -1.41
CA ASP A 125 -4.19 -21.60 -2.03
C ASP A 125 -5.57 -21.37 -1.38
N TRP A 126 -6.15 -22.41 -0.75
CA TRP A 126 -7.41 -22.25 -0.01
C TRP A 126 -7.25 -21.29 1.18
N ASP A 127 -6.12 -21.37 1.89
CA ASP A 127 -5.81 -20.48 3.01
C ASP A 127 -5.65 -19.04 2.54
N PHE A 128 -5.00 -18.82 1.39
CA PHE A 128 -4.94 -17.50 0.79
C PHE A 128 -6.31 -16.95 0.35
N ARG A 129 -7.28 -17.79 0.01
CA ARG A 129 -8.63 -17.34 -0.37
C ARG A 129 -9.51 -16.96 0.83
N HIS A 130 -9.25 -17.50 2.01
CA HIS A 130 -10.15 -17.37 3.16
C HIS A 130 -9.50 -16.71 4.39
N HIS A 131 -8.18 -16.77 4.51
CA HIS A 131 -7.43 -16.39 5.72
C HIS A 131 -6.25 -15.44 5.40
N SER A 132 -6.40 -14.62 4.37
CA SER A 132 -5.41 -13.62 3.99
C SER A 132 -5.95 -12.19 4.10
N THR A 133 -5.04 -11.24 4.15
CA THR A 133 -5.33 -9.84 3.91
C THR A 133 -4.92 -9.49 2.49
N ARG A 134 -5.79 -8.79 1.76
CA ARG A 134 -5.52 -8.31 0.41
C ARG A 134 -5.66 -6.80 0.32
N VAL A 135 -4.70 -6.15 -0.32
CA VAL A 135 -4.71 -4.72 -0.62
C VAL A 135 -4.42 -4.47 -2.08
N ARG A 136 -4.92 -3.35 -2.60
CA ARG A 136 -4.60 -2.85 -3.92
C ARG A 136 -3.77 -1.58 -3.81
N VAL A 137 -2.62 -1.57 -4.47
CA VAL A 137 -1.64 -0.47 -4.40
C VAL A 137 -1.19 -0.08 -5.81
N SER A 138 -0.91 1.20 -6.05
CA SER A 138 -0.32 1.68 -7.31
C SER A 138 1.21 1.58 -7.31
N ASN A 139 1.83 1.58 -6.13
CA ASN A 139 3.28 1.44 -5.97
C ASN A 139 3.73 -0.01 -6.10
N ASN A 140 5.01 -0.18 -6.42
CA ASN A 140 5.71 -1.48 -6.50
C ASN A 140 6.29 -1.95 -5.16
N HIS A 141 5.81 -1.38 -4.06
CA HIS A 141 6.21 -1.76 -2.71
C HIS A 141 5.10 -1.46 -1.71
N TYR A 142 5.12 -2.16 -0.58
CA TYR A 142 4.20 -1.97 0.52
C TYR A 142 4.86 -2.30 1.86
N ARG A 143 4.66 -1.45 2.87
CA ARG A 143 5.24 -1.63 4.21
C ARG A 143 4.22 -2.14 5.20
N LEU A 144 4.56 -3.21 5.91
CA LEU A 144 3.80 -3.81 7.00
C LEU A 144 4.56 -3.62 8.32
N PRO A 145 3.93 -3.11 9.40
CA PRO A 145 4.57 -3.14 10.71
C PRO A 145 4.81 -4.56 11.18
N LEU A 146 5.90 -4.75 11.92
CA LEU A 146 6.22 -5.99 12.59
C LEU A 146 5.47 -6.15 13.93
N VAL A 147 4.17 -5.90 13.93
CA VAL A 147 3.28 -6.20 15.08
C VAL A 147 2.70 -7.60 14.88
N TYR A 148 3.55 -8.61 15.02
CA TYR A 148 3.22 -10.02 14.84
C TYR A 148 3.85 -10.87 15.94
N ALA A 149 3.20 -11.97 16.29
CA ALA A 149 3.81 -13.04 17.06
C ALA A 149 4.81 -13.84 16.19
N LYS A 150 5.54 -14.77 16.80
CA LYS A 150 6.48 -15.64 16.08
C LYS A 150 5.75 -16.45 15.01
N GLY A 151 6.27 -16.46 13.79
CA GLY A 151 5.61 -17.13 12.69
C GLY A 151 6.24 -16.88 11.33
N TYR A 152 5.50 -17.22 10.28
CA TYR A 152 5.83 -16.94 8.89
C TYR A 152 4.80 -15.98 8.30
N LEU A 153 5.29 -14.88 7.74
CA LEU A 153 4.51 -13.97 6.92
C LEU A 153 4.68 -14.36 5.46
N VAL A 154 3.72 -15.10 4.91
CA VAL A 154 3.75 -15.59 3.52
C VAL A 154 2.97 -14.61 2.66
N TYR A 155 3.50 -14.26 1.48
CA TYR A 155 2.90 -13.24 0.63
C TYR A 155 2.98 -13.59 -0.85
N ARG A 156 2.08 -12.99 -1.63
CA ARG A 156 2.08 -13.05 -3.09
C ARG A 156 1.56 -11.76 -3.69
N VAL A 157 1.95 -11.50 -4.93
CA VAL A 157 1.54 -10.29 -5.65
C VAL A 157 1.08 -10.64 -7.06
N ARG A 158 0.13 -9.87 -7.60
CA ARG A 158 -0.22 -9.89 -9.04
C ARG A 158 -0.40 -8.49 -9.58
N GLY A 159 -0.11 -8.29 -10.85
CA GLY A 159 -0.51 -7.09 -11.56
C GLY A 159 -2.00 -7.08 -11.90
N VAL A 160 -2.59 -5.90 -11.87
CA VAL A 160 -3.96 -5.63 -12.31
C VAL A 160 -3.91 -4.47 -13.30
N GLY A 161 -4.29 -4.74 -14.53
CA GLY A 161 -4.40 -3.75 -15.59
C GLY A 161 -5.81 -3.63 -16.11
N VAL A 162 -5.93 -3.05 -17.29
CA VAL A 162 -7.20 -2.92 -18.02
C VAL A 162 -7.12 -3.64 -19.37
N PHE A 163 -8.27 -3.91 -20.00
CA PHE A 163 -8.31 -4.59 -21.31
C PHE A 163 -7.85 -3.70 -22.49
N GLY A 164 -7.41 -2.47 -22.23
CA GLY A 164 -6.93 -1.50 -23.22
C GLY A 164 -7.99 -0.45 -23.59
N VAL A 165 -7.68 0.36 -24.61
CA VAL A 165 -8.52 1.49 -25.03
C VAL A 165 -9.92 1.03 -25.46
N GLY A 166 -10.96 1.67 -24.91
CA GLY A 166 -12.38 1.34 -25.10
C GLY A 166 -12.93 0.24 -24.18
N ASN A 167 -12.12 -0.30 -23.26
CA ASN A 167 -12.54 -1.23 -22.20
C ASN A 167 -11.80 -0.94 -20.88
N GLU A 168 -11.57 0.33 -20.56
CA GLU A 168 -10.86 0.81 -19.38
C GLU A 168 -11.54 0.38 -18.08
N ASP A 169 -12.87 0.25 -18.09
CA ASP A 169 -13.65 -0.16 -16.92
C ASP A 169 -13.50 -1.66 -16.58
N LYS A 170 -12.90 -2.45 -17.47
CA LYS A 170 -12.72 -3.89 -17.27
C LYS A 170 -11.32 -4.18 -16.77
N LEU A 171 -11.26 -4.65 -15.53
CA LEU A 171 -10.01 -5.11 -14.92
C LEU A 171 -9.54 -6.41 -15.58
N ARG A 172 -8.26 -6.43 -15.95
CA ARG A 172 -7.53 -7.62 -16.37
C ARG A 172 -6.57 -8.01 -15.25
N TYR A 173 -6.69 -9.25 -14.76
CA TYR A 173 -5.83 -9.77 -13.69
C TYR A 173 -4.69 -10.58 -14.30
N GLY A 174 -3.47 -10.29 -13.86
CA GLY A 174 -2.31 -11.13 -14.16
C GLY A 174 -2.26 -12.37 -13.29
N ALA A 175 -1.33 -13.26 -13.61
CA ALA A 175 -1.00 -14.39 -12.74
C ALA A 175 -0.47 -13.92 -11.38
N TRP A 176 -0.76 -14.69 -10.32
CA TRP A 176 -0.10 -14.50 -9.04
C TRP A 176 1.39 -14.85 -9.15
N SER A 177 2.22 -14.19 -8.34
CA SER A 177 3.64 -14.54 -8.17
C SER A 177 3.82 -15.98 -7.70
N TYR A 178 2.81 -16.54 -7.02
CA TYR A 178 2.72 -17.95 -6.73
C TYR A 178 1.25 -18.38 -6.53
N GLU A 179 0.90 -19.54 -7.08
CA GLU A 179 -0.37 -20.23 -6.81
C GLU A 179 -0.07 -21.51 -6.04
N GLY A 180 -0.59 -21.60 -4.82
CA GLY A 180 -0.38 -22.75 -3.95
C GLY A 180 -1.16 -23.98 -4.40
N ASN A 181 -0.61 -25.15 -4.11
CA ASN A 181 -1.25 -26.44 -4.27
C ASN A 181 -1.88 -26.91 -2.95
N ALA A 182 -2.75 -27.92 -3.03
CA ALA A 182 -3.43 -28.46 -1.86
C ALA A 182 -2.50 -29.16 -0.84
N SER A 183 -1.27 -29.50 -1.24
CA SER A 183 -0.27 -30.16 -0.40
C SER A 183 0.94 -29.29 -0.12
N ASP A 184 0.86 -27.99 -0.46
CA ASP A 184 1.94 -27.07 -0.18
C ASP A 184 2.04 -26.82 1.32
N LYS A 185 3.28 -26.73 1.76
CA LYS A 185 3.66 -26.25 3.08
C LYS A 185 4.24 -24.86 2.97
N VAL A 186 4.37 -24.14 4.08
CA VAL A 186 5.02 -22.81 4.09
C VAL A 186 6.37 -22.84 3.36
N SER A 187 7.18 -23.89 3.53
CA SER A 187 8.48 -24.02 2.87
C SER A 187 8.42 -24.19 1.34
N ASN A 188 7.26 -24.52 0.78
CA ASN A 188 7.07 -24.62 -0.68
C ASN A 188 6.77 -23.25 -1.32
N TRP A 189 6.32 -22.28 -0.53
CA TRP A 189 6.10 -20.92 -1.00
C TRP A 189 7.47 -20.25 -1.20
N PRO A 190 7.71 -19.63 -2.38
CA PRO A 190 8.99 -18.99 -2.67
C PRO A 190 9.22 -17.75 -1.80
N ASP A 191 8.13 -17.13 -1.36
CA ASP A 191 8.12 -15.79 -0.79
C ASP A 191 7.47 -15.79 0.61
N TYR A 192 8.32 -15.80 1.64
CA TYR A 192 7.90 -15.62 3.02
C TYR A 192 8.98 -14.92 3.85
N VAL A 193 8.55 -14.29 4.94
CA VAL A 193 9.43 -13.72 5.97
C VAL A 193 9.27 -14.53 7.24
N GLU A 194 10.35 -15.07 7.77
CA GLU A 194 10.35 -15.68 9.10
C GLU A 194 10.41 -14.58 10.16
N ILE A 195 9.41 -14.58 11.05
CA ILE A 195 9.32 -13.74 12.23
C ILE A 195 9.85 -14.54 13.41
N GLY A 196 11.17 -14.54 13.59
CA GLY A 196 11.84 -15.25 14.67
C GLY A 196 11.80 -14.54 16.03
N TYR A 197 11.59 -13.22 16.03
CA TYR A 197 11.39 -12.41 17.22
C TYR A 197 9.97 -11.85 17.23
N ALA A 198 9.15 -12.29 18.19
CA ALA A 198 7.79 -11.78 18.36
C ALA A 198 7.79 -10.32 18.80
N HIS A 199 6.70 -9.63 18.49
CA HIS A 199 6.41 -8.28 18.99
C HIS A 199 6.48 -8.24 20.52
N GLU A 200 7.26 -7.28 21.06
CA GLU A 200 7.60 -7.17 22.49
C GLU A 200 8.18 -8.47 23.13
N GLY A 201 8.75 -9.37 22.33
CA GLY A 201 9.34 -10.62 22.84
C GLY A 201 8.36 -11.57 23.52
N ASP A 202 7.05 -11.47 23.23
CA ASP A 202 5.95 -12.17 23.91
C ASP A 202 5.78 -11.83 25.42
N ASP A 203 6.42 -10.76 25.90
CA ASP A 203 6.33 -10.35 27.30
C ASP A 203 5.06 -9.52 27.63
N MET A 204 4.32 -9.11 26.60
CA MET A 204 3.16 -8.21 26.74
C MET A 204 1.89 -8.76 26.10
N ASN A 205 0.75 -8.47 26.75
CA ASN A 205 -0.56 -8.69 26.14
C ASN A 205 -0.92 -7.51 25.23
N TRP A 206 -1.05 -7.76 23.93
CA TRP A 206 -1.40 -6.75 22.96
C TRP A 206 -2.59 -7.18 22.09
N ASN A 207 -3.30 -6.19 21.55
CA ASN A 207 -4.21 -6.38 20.44
C ASN A 207 -3.75 -5.49 19.28
N TYR A 208 -4.04 -5.92 18.05
CA TYR A 208 -3.72 -5.18 16.84
C TYR A 208 -4.97 -5.04 15.99
N GLN A 209 -5.23 -3.81 15.54
CA GLN A 209 -6.32 -3.51 14.62
C GLN A 209 -5.80 -2.64 13.48
N ALA A 210 -5.99 -3.11 12.25
CA ALA A 210 -5.71 -2.35 11.04
C ALA A 210 -7.01 -2.05 10.28
N THR A 211 -7.17 -0.81 9.84
CA THR A 211 -8.20 -0.39 8.90
C THR A 211 -7.54 0.08 7.62
N TYR A 212 -7.95 -0.49 6.50
CA TYR A 212 -7.42 -0.16 5.18
C TYR A 212 -8.38 0.75 4.42
N ALA A 213 -7.82 1.64 3.63
CA ALA A 213 -8.51 2.47 2.66
C ALA A 213 -7.87 2.28 1.27
N GLU A 214 -8.42 2.94 0.27
CA GLU A 214 -7.90 2.90 -1.10
C GLU A 214 -6.46 3.43 -1.18
N GLU A 215 -5.77 3.11 -2.28
CA GLU A 215 -4.40 3.55 -2.57
C GLU A 215 -3.34 3.09 -1.54
N GLY A 216 -3.60 1.98 -0.84
CA GLY A 216 -2.68 1.46 0.17
C GLY A 216 -2.62 2.29 1.45
N LYS A 217 -3.55 3.24 1.66
CA LYS A 217 -3.67 3.98 2.92
C LYS A 217 -4.18 3.07 4.02
N LYS A 218 -3.64 3.22 5.23
CA LYS A 218 -4.07 2.44 6.39
C LYS A 218 -3.87 3.19 7.70
N LYS A 219 -4.74 2.84 8.65
CA LYS A 219 -4.65 3.20 10.06
C LYS A 219 -4.41 1.94 10.86
N GLU A 220 -3.42 1.99 11.74
CA GLU A 220 -3.00 0.88 12.58
C GLU A 220 -3.10 1.30 14.03
N VAL A 221 -3.67 0.44 14.87
CA VAL A 221 -3.82 0.68 16.30
C VAL A 221 -3.33 -0.56 17.04
N VAL A 222 -2.42 -0.35 18.00
CA VAL A 222 -1.94 -1.37 18.93
C VAL A 222 -2.38 -0.96 20.33
N SER A 223 -3.04 -1.83 21.09
CA SER A 223 -3.32 -1.58 22.50
C SER A 223 -2.63 -2.62 23.39
N TYR A 224 -1.91 -2.14 24.39
CA TYR A 224 -1.17 -2.94 25.36
C TYR A 224 -1.93 -3.04 26.69
N HIS A 225 -1.90 -4.22 27.28
CA HIS A 225 -2.66 -4.57 28.47
C HIS A 225 -1.75 -5.19 29.52
N ASP A 226 -2.10 -5.02 30.79
CA ASP A 226 -1.44 -5.75 31.87
C ASP A 226 -1.97 -7.18 32.04
N GLY A 227 -1.41 -7.94 32.98
CA GLY A 227 -1.85 -9.31 33.29
C GLY A 227 -3.30 -9.42 33.81
N THR A 228 -3.94 -8.30 34.15
CA THR A 228 -5.37 -8.24 34.51
C THR A 228 -6.25 -7.79 33.34
N LEU A 229 -5.67 -7.71 32.13
CA LEU A 229 -6.30 -7.25 30.89
C LEU A 229 -6.80 -5.80 30.94
N ARG A 230 -6.22 -4.96 31.81
CA ARG A 230 -6.50 -3.52 31.79
C ARG A 230 -5.59 -2.85 30.77
N GLY A 231 -6.19 -2.07 29.86
CA GLY A 231 -5.45 -1.32 28.85
C GLY A 231 -4.57 -0.25 29.49
N ARG A 232 -3.27 -0.30 29.20
CA ARG A 232 -2.24 0.61 29.72
C ARG A 232 -1.87 1.66 28.69
N GLN A 233 -1.63 1.24 27.46
CA GLN A 233 -1.19 2.12 26.38
C GLN A 233 -1.92 1.79 25.09
N THR A 234 -2.14 2.80 24.26
CA THR A 234 -2.62 2.62 22.88
C THR A 234 -1.79 3.49 21.95
N VAL A 235 -1.24 2.87 20.91
CA VAL A 235 -0.43 3.51 19.88
C VAL A 235 -1.20 3.48 18.57
N THR A 236 -1.41 4.64 17.96
CA THR A 236 -2.08 4.77 16.67
C THR A 236 -1.09 5.30 15.65
N ARG A 237 -0.92 4.60 14.52
CA ARG A 237 -0.08 5.02 13.41
C ARG A 237 -0.90 5.19 12.14
N LEU A 238 -0.67 6.29 11.43
CA LEU A 238 -1.17 6.52 10.08
C LEU A 238 0.02 6.43 9.13
N ASN A 239 -0.09 5.62 8.08
CA ASN A 239 1.01 5.47 7.13
C ASN A 239 1.24 6.73 6.27
N SER A 240 0.23 7.61 6.14
CA SER A 240 0.35 8.90 5.46
C SER A 240 1.15 9.93 6.25
N ASP A 241 0.98 9.96 7.57
CA ASP A 241 1.53 11.03 8.42
C ASP A 241 2.86 10.67 9.07
N LYS A 242 3.35 9.43 8.96
CA LYS A 242 4.63 8.94 9.56
C LYS A 242 4.81 9.24 11.06
N HIS A 243 3.77 9.71 11.74
CA HIS A 243 3.74 9.98 13.16
C HIS A 243 2.87 8.92 13.84
N ALA A 244 3.34 8.46 15.00
CA ALA A 244 2.57 7.62 15.88
C ALA A 244 2.02 8.49 17.01
N VAL A 245 0.75 8.33 17.35
CA VAL A 245 0.11 9.03 18.45
C VAL A 245 -0.08 8.04 19.58
N ILE A 246 0.44 8.38 20.77
CA ILE A 246 0.44 7.50 21.94
C ILE A 246 -0.49 8.07 22.99
N GLY A 247 -1.40 7.25 23.52
CA GLY A 247 -2.21 7.54 24.70
C GLY A 247 -1.97 6.52 25.81
N GLU A 248 -2.00 6.97 27.06
CA GLU A 248 -1.72 6.13 28.24
C GLU A 248 -2.75 6.34 29.36
N GLN A 249 -3.00 5.27 30.12
CA GLN A 249 -3.89 5.24 31.26
C GLN A 249 -3.18 4.64 32.48
N ILE A 250 -3.21 5.37 33.60
CA ILE A 250 -2.62 4.94 34.87
C ILE A 250 -3.75 4.64 35.86
N TYR A 251 -3.63 3.53 36.56
CA TYR A 251 -4.62 3.05 37.53
C TYR A 251 -4.10 3.21 38.96
N ASP A 252 -5.02 3.41 39.92
CA ASP A 252 -4.72 3.33 41.35
C ASP A 252 -4.54 1.88 41.83
N ASN A 253 -4.19 1.70 43.10
CA ASN A 253 -4.00 0.38 43.72
C ASN A 253 -5.29 -0.47 43.76
N GLU A 254 -6.46 0.17 43.61
CA GLU A 254 -7.77 -0.49 43.56
C GLU A 254 -8.18 -0.84 42.11
N GLY A 255 -7.34 -0.51 41.12
CA GLY A 255 -7.56 -0.81 39.71
C GLY A 255 -8.56 0.12 39.01
N ARG A 256 -8.84 1.31 39.57
CA ARG A 256 -9.62 2.38 38.92
C ARG A 256 -8.69 3.31 38.18
N GLN A 257 -9.15 3.88 37.06
CA GLN A 257 -8.37 4.85 36.29
C GLN A 257 -8.15 6.11 37.15
N ALA A 258 -6.88 6.42 37.44
CA ALA A 258 -6.48 7.56 38.25
C ALA A 258 -6.02 8.74 37.38
N LEU A 259 -5.33 8.45 36.28
CA LEU A 259 -4.82 9.46 35.35
C LEU A 259 -5.01 9.00 33.90
N GLN A 260 -5.32 9.97 33.04
CA GLN A 260 -5.32 9.80 31.58
C GLN A 260 -4.33 10.77 30.98
N ILE A 261 -3.33 10.24 30.30
CA ILE A 261 -2.37 11.06 29.56
C ILE A 261 -2.99 11.36 28.20
N LEU A 262 -3.01 12.66 27.84
CA LEU A 262 -3.53 13.08 26.55
C LEU A 262 -2.66 12.54 25.42
N PRO A 263 -3.24 12.24 24.24
CA PRO A 263 -2.47 11.71 23.13
C PRO A 263 -1.37 12.67 22.67
N VAL A 264 -0.15 12.18 22.51
CA VAL A 264 1.02 12.96 22.04
C VAL A 264 1.69 12.26 20.85
N PRO A 265 2.17 12.99 19.83
CA PRO A 265 2.99 12.45 18.74
C PRO A 265 4.41 12.03 19.15
#